data_AF-A0A176QDW0-F1
#
_entry.id   AF-A0A176QDW0-F1
#
_cell.length_a   1.000
_cell.length_b   1.000
_cell.length_c   1.000
_cell.angle_alpha   90.00
_cell.angle_beta   90.00
_cell.angle_gamma   90.00
#
_symmetry.space_group_name_H-M   'P 1'
#
loop_
_entity.id
_entity.type
_entity.pdbx_description
1 polymer ?
#
loop_
_entity_poly.entity_id
_entity_poly.type
_entity_poly.pdbx_seq_one_letter_code
_entity_poly.pdbx_strand_id
1 'polypeptide(L)'
;MQHMTARGNFPTLGQLVSGGFVEGYEEYFGTVEEIIAADAHNPVTGPWLLDDISRVLLLTDDDVAAVLAELGNGYTYDAYGLSATQ
;
A
#
# COMPACT_ATOMS: atom_id res chain seq x y z
N MET A 1 -23.00 -13.55 4.34
CA MET A 1 -22.07 -12.56 3.78
C MET A 1 -20.69 -12.94 4.27
N GLN A 2 -19.77 -13.33 3.39
CA GLN A 2 -18.41 -13.64 3.81
C GLN A 2 -17.72 -12.31 4.14
N HIS A 3 -17.15 -12.18 5.34
CA HIS A 3 -16.23 -11.09 5.65
C HIS A 3 -14.98 -11.29 4.80
N MET A 4 -14.89 -10.61 3.66
CA MET A 4 -13.64 -10.55 2.90
C MET A 4 -12.71 -9.56 3.61
N THR A 5 -11.57 -10.05 4.06
CA THR A 5 -10.48 -9.24 4.65
C THR A 5 -9.87 -8.32 3.60
N ALA A 6 -9.27 -7.20 3.99
CA ALA A 6 -8.55 -6.29 3.09
C ALA A 6 -7.55 -7.01 2.19
N ARG A 7 -6.82 -8.02 2.70
CA ARG A 7 -5.90 -8.85 1.90
C ARG A 7 -6.56 -9.64 0.77
N GLY A 8 -7.85 -9.97 0.90
CA GLY A 8 -8.63 -10.62 -0.16
C GLY A 8 -9.17 -9.64 -1.19
N ASN A 9 -9.29 -8.36 -0.82
CA ASN A 9 -9.78 -7.30 -1.69
C ASN A 9 -8.66 -6.55 -2.42
N PHE A 10 -7.47 -6.47 -1.82
CA PHE A 10 -6.30 -5.73 -2.32
C PHE A 10 -5.02 -6.57 -2.19
N PRO A 11 -4.91 -7.70 -2.92
CA PRO A 11 -3.84 -8.67 -2.72
C PRO A 11 -2.46 -8.14 -3.08
N THR A 12 -2.32 -7.33 -4.13
CA THR A 12 -1.03 -6.83 -4.60
C THR A 12 -0.57 -5.65 -3.76
N LEU A 13 -1.49 -4.74 -3.41
CA LEU A 13 -1.18 -3.70 -2.42
C LEU A 13 -0.81 -4.31 -1.07
N GLY A 14 -1.52 -5.36 -0.65
CA GLY A 14 -1.21 -6.09 0.58
C GLY A 14 0.19 -6.70 0.59
N GLN A 15 0.65 -7.26 -0.53
CA GLN A 15 2.02 -7.78 -0.66
C GLN A 15 3.05 -6.66 -0.51
N LEU A 16 2.81 -5.51 -1.16
CA LEU A 16 3.71 -4.37 -1.12
C LEU A 16 3.82 -3.81 0.30
N VAL A 17 2.70 -3.47 0.95
CA VAL A 17 2.75 -2.74 2.23
C VAL A 17 3.11 -3.63 3.43
N SER A 18 2.80 -4.93 3.37
CA SER A 18 3.10 -5.86 4.48
C SER A 18 4.53 -6.39 4.49
N GLY A 19 5.17 -6.47 3.32
CA GLY A 19 6.56 -6.94 3.19
C GLY A 19 7.56 -5.82 2.87
N GLY A 20 7.07 -4.71 2.32
CA GLY A 20 7.89 -3.66 1.73
C GLY A 20 8.00 -2.39 2.57
N PHE A 21 7.26 -2.19 3.65
CA PHE A 21 7.33 -0.93 4.40
C PHE A 21 7.54 -1.13 5.90
N VAL A 22 8.48 -2.00 6.29
CA VAL A 22 8.86 -2.18 7.71
C VAL A 22 9.84 -1.10 8.17
N GLU A 23 10.01 -0.93 9.49
CA GLU A 23 11.00 0.00 10.06
C GLU A 23 12.41 -0.26 9.48
N GLY A 24 13.09 0.81 9.04
CA GLY A 24 14.41 0.73 8.42
C GLY A 24 14.42 0.26 6.96
N TYR A 25 13.27 -0.01 6.34
CA TYR A 25 13.20 -0.49 4.96
C TYR A 25 13.84 0.50 3.96
N GLU A 26 13.60 1.80 4.13
CA GLU A 26 14.15 2.81 3.22
C GLU A 26 15.68 2.87 3.23
N GLU A 27 16.32 2.49 4.36
CA GLU A 27 17.78 2.42 4.47
C GLU A 27 18.38 1.34 3.56
N TYR A 28 17.63 0.28 3.28
CA TYR A 28 18.11 -0.89 2.52
C TYR A 28 17.64 -0.92 1.07
N PHE A 29 16.50 -0.31 0.76
CA PHE A 29 15.80 -0.53 -0.52
C PHE A 29 15.47 0.75 -1.31
N GLY A 30 15.68 1.94 -0.76
CA GLY A 30 15.32 3.22 -1.39
C GLY A 30 14.04 3.83 -0.80
N THR A 31 13.63 5.00 -1.29
CA THR A 31 12.43 5.67 -0.74
C THR A 31 11.15 4.94 -1.14
N VAL A 32 10.09 5.07 -0.34
CA VAL A 32 8.79 4.48 -0.67
C VAL A 32 8.33 4.77 -2.10
N GLU A 33 8.56 5.98 -2.60
CA GLU A 33 8.21 6.36 -3.97
C GLU A 33 9.01 5.57 -5.02
N GLU A 34 10.30 5.31 -4.78
CA GLU A 34 11.14 4.51 -5.69
C GLU A 34 10.65 3.07 -5.77
N ILE A 35 10.24 2.49 -4.63
CA ILE A 35 9.72 1.12 -4.55
C ILE A 35 8.34 1.03 -5.22
N ILE A 36 7.43 1.95 -4.91
CA ILE A 36 6.11 2.01 -5.57
C ILE A 36 6.31 2.17 -7.09
N ALA A 37 7.22 3.04 -7.51
CA ALA A 37 7.53 3.21 -8.92
C ALA A 37 8.10 1.92 -9.54
N ALA A 38 9.03 1.23 -8.86
CA ALA A 38 9.61 -0.01 -9.36
C ALA A 38 8.56 -1.11 -9.54
N ASP A 39 7.68 -1.31 -8.55
CA ASP A 39 6.61 -2.31 -8.63
C ASP A 39 5.51 -1.91 -9.64
N ALA A 40 5.17 -0.63 -9.75
CA ALA A 40 4.22 -0.14 -10.75
C ALA A 40 4.70 -0.36 -12.18
N HIS A 41 6.01 -0.32 -12.43
CA HIS A 41 6.61 -0.61 -13.74
C HIS A 41 6.87 -2.11 -13.98
N ASN A 42 6.63 -2.98 -12.99
CA ASN A 42 6.76 -4.42 -13.17
C ASN A 42 5.68 -4.91 -14.16
N PRO A 43 6.04 -5.56 -15.28
CA PRO A 43 5.06 -5.98 -16.30
C PRO A 43 4.11 -7.08 -15.82
N VAL A 44 4.44 -7.77 -14.71
CA VAL A 44 3.66 -8.85 -14.14
C VAL A 44 2.75 -8.34 -13.02
N THR A 45 3.28 -7.56 -12.09
CA THR A 45 2.55 -7.12 -10.87
C THR A 45 2.01 -5.70 -10.96
N GLY A 46 2.62 -4.82 -11.75
CA GLY A 46 2.29 -3.40 -11.84
C GLY A 46 0.83 -3.10 -12.19
N PRO A 47 0.23 -3.73 -13.23
CA PRO A 47 -1.18 -3.51 -13.54
C PRO A 47 -2.14 -3.83 -12.39
N TRP A 48 -1.84 -4.87 -11.60
CA TRP A 48 -2.66 -5.28 -10.46
C TRP A 48 -2.48 -4.36 -9.26
N LEU A 49 -1.24 -3.90 -9.02
CA LEU A 49 -0.96 -2.91 -7.99
C LEU A 49 -1.70 -1.59 -8.28
N LEU A 50 -1.68 -1.13 -9.53
CA LEU A 50 -2.38 0.09 -9.93
C LEU A 50 -3.91 -0.04 -9.85
N ASP A 51 -4.47 -1.21 -10.13
CA ASP A 51 -5.90 -1.49 -9.93
C ASP A 51 -6.27 -1.45 -8.44
N ASP A 52 -5.48 -2.11 -7.59
CA ASP A 52 -5.68 -2.10 -6.14
C ASP A 52 -5.62 -0.67 -5.58
N ILE A 53 -4.60 0.11 -5.95
CA ILE A 53 -4.46 1.52 -5.54
C ILE A 53 -5.65 2.33 -6.01
N SER A 54 -6.05 2.20 -7.28
CA SER A 54 -7.18 2.95 -7.83
C SER A 54 -8.48 2.64 -7.08
N ARG A 55 -8.70 1.38 -6.67
CA ARG A 55 -9.88 0.96 -5.91
C ARG A 55 -9.84 1.45 -4.46
N VAL A 56 -8.67 1.48 -3.84
CA VAL A 56 -8.49 2.04 -2.48
C VAL A 56 -8.71 3.54 -2.47
N LEU A 57 -8.23 4.28 -3.48
CA LEU A 57 -8.39 5.73 -3.59
C LEU A 57 -9.84 6.19 -3.86
N LEU A 58 -10.77 5.26 -4.11
CA LEU A 58 -12.21 5.57 -4.15
C LEU A 58 -12.85 5.64 -2.75
N LEU A 59 -12.12 5.26 -1.70
CA LEU A 59 -12.57 5.27 -0.32
C LEU A 59 -12.32 6.64 0.34
N THR A 60 -12.85 6.83 1.54
CA THR A 60 -12.50 8.00 2.37
C THR A 60 -11.10 7.84 2.96
N ASP A 61 -10.45 8.93 3.36
CA ASP A 61 -9.10 8.87 3.94
C ASP A 61 -9.04 7.98 5.20
N ASP A 62 -10.07 8.04 6.06
CA ASP A 62 -10.21 7.18 7.24
C ASP A 62 -10.33 5.69 6.86
N ASP A 63 -11.08 5.38 5.80
CA ASP A 63 -11.23 4.02 5.29
C ASP A 63 -9.93 3.51 4.65
N VAL A 64 -9.20 4.38 3.93
CA VAL A 64 -7.87 4.06 3.37
C VAL A 64 -6.90 3.73 4.50
N ALA A 65 -6.84 4.55 5.55
CA ALA A 65 -6.00 4.29 6.71
C ALA A 65 -6.34 2.95 7.38
N ALA A 66 -7.63 2.64 7.54
CA ALA A 66 -8.09 1.36 8.08
C ALA A 66 -7.69 0.17 7.19
N VAL A 67 -7.82 0.30 5.87
CA VAL A 67 -7.36 -0.73 4.91
C VAL A 67 -5.85 -0.94 5.00
N LEU A 68 -5.06 0.13 4.99
CA LEU A 68 -3.59 0.05 5.09
C LEU A 68 -3.16 -0.61 6.41
N ALA A 69 -3.83 -0.27 7.52
CA ALA A 69 -3.60 -0.91 8.81
C ALA A 69 -3.94 -2.42 8.79
N GLU A 70 -5.06 -2.82 8.18
CA GLU A 70 -5.43 -4.24 8.04
C GLU A 70 -4.45 -5.00 7.13
N LEU A 71 -3.91 -4.34 6.10
CA LEU A 71 -2.88 -4.91 5.24
C LEU A 71 -1.53 -5.06 5.96
N GLY A 72 -1.32 -4.33 7.06
CA GLY A 72 -0.08 -4.34 7.82
C GLY A 72 0.96 -3.37 7.27
N ASN A 73 0.54 -2.23 6.72
CA ASN A 73 1.43 -1.16 6.32
C ASN A 73 2.27 -0.67 7.51
N GLY A 74 3.59 -0.67 7.38
CA GLY A 74 4.50 -0.11 8.40
C GLY A 74 5.04 1.28 8.05
N TYR A 75 4.66 1.87 6.89
CA TYR A 75 5.05 3.22 6.53
C TYR A 75 4.27 4.26 7.34
N THR A 76 4.98 5.13 8.06
CA THR A 76 4.42 6.22 8.87
C THR A 76 4.38 7.53 8.08
N TYR A 77 3.43 7.65 7.15
CA TYR A 77 3.22 8.85 6.32
C TYR A 77 2.83 10.10 7.15
N ASP A 78 2.23 9.90 8.32
CA ASP A 78 1.89 10.95 9.28
C ASP A 78 3.12 11.69 9.82
N ALA A 79 4.26 11.01 9.96
CA ALA A 79 5.54 11.60 10.34
C ALA A 79 6.04 12.66 9.33
N TYR A 80 5.56 12.58 8.08
CA TYR A 80 5.88 13.51 7.00
C TYR A 80 4.79 14.58 6.77
N GLY A 81 3.74 14.59 7.61
CA GLY A 81 2.60 15.51 7.46
C GLY A 81 1.70 15.18 6.27
N LEU A 82 1.71 13.92 5.82
CA LEU A 82 0.87 13.41 4.75
C LEU A 82 -0.36 12.66 5.33
N SER A 83 -1.39 12.50 4.50
CA SER A 83 -2.56 11.66 4.77
C SER A 83 -2.47 10.33 4.03
N ALA A 84 -3.38 9.40 4.33
CA ALA A 84 -3.31 8.04 3.76
C ALA A 84 -3.53 7.99 2.24
N THR A 85 -4.15 9.04 1.69
CA THR A 85 -4.42 9.21 0.26
C THR A 85 -3.33 9.98 -0.50
N GLN A 86 -2.32 10.51 0.19
CA GLN A 86 -1.24 11.35 -0.39
C GLN A 86 0.06 10.56 -0.54
#